data_AF-R5HXB7-F1
#
_entry.id   AF-R5HXB7-F1
#
_cell.length_a   1.000
_cell.length_b   1.000
_cell.length_c   1.000
_cell.angle_alpha   90.00
_cell.angle_beta   90.00
_cell.angle_gamma   90.00
#
_symmetry.space_group_name_H-M   'P 1'
#
loop_
_entity.id
_entity.type
_entity.pdbx_description
1 polymer ?
#
loop_
_entity_poly.entity_id
_entity_poly.type
_entity_poly.pdbx_seq_one_letter_code
_entity_poly.pdbx_strand_id
1 'polypeptide(L)'
;MRRFFTVLLLTLSAAAYIHAQERLTVSVAVPDGISSENAVTTLTSNLKQALVLNDAAADNSRFVLQTKIAELSKDVTSTAPPMFVTELEISLFITDTASGDILSQTSFTVKGIDDNEQASYMDAVKKVKARDPKLRALINQAKEYFDEHIY
;
A
#
# COMPACT_ATOMS: atom_id res chain seq x y z
N MET A 1 -68.12 -16.13 3.36
CA MET A 1 -67.84 -15.46 2.06
C MET A 1 -67.11 -14.15 2.32
N ARG A 2 -65.97 -13.95 1.63
CA ARG A 2 -65.31 -12.66 1.29
C ARG A 2 -64.74 -11.86 2.49
N ARG A 3 -63.51 -12.10 2.95
CA ARG A 3 -62.20 -11.69 2.40
C ARG A 3 -62.07 -10.20 2.03
N PHE A 4 -61.02 -9.58 2.58
CA PHE A 4 -60.29 -8.36 2.18
C PHE A 4 -60.89 -6.99 2.53
N PHE A 5 -60.28 -6.31 3.50
CA PHE A 5 -59.88 -4.90 3.38
C PHE A 5 -58.77 -4.57 4.41
N THR A 6 -57.50 -4.86 4.09
CA THR A 6 -56.42 -3.86 3.82
C THR A 6 -55.95 -3.14 5.09
N VAL A 7 -55.09 -3.71 5.95
CA VAL A 7 -53.60 -3.68 5.84
C VAL A 7 -53.06 -2.52 5.00
N LEU A 8 -52.78 -1.37 5.62
CA LEU A 8 -51.69 -0.48 5.18
C LEU A 8 -51.26 0.44 6.33
N LEU A 9 -50.83 -0.18 7.43
CA LEU A 9 -50.20 0.50 8.56
C LEU A 9 -48.73 0.04 8.63
N LEU A 10 -47.97 0.14 7.53
CA LEU A 10 -46.52 -0.11 7.52
C LEU A 10 -45.81 0.34 6.22
N THR A 11 -46.04 1.55 5.70
CA THR A 11 -45.25 2.06 4.55
C THR A 11 -44.15 3.05 4.94
N LEU A 12 -43.73 3.04 6.20
CA LEU A 12 -42.41 3.56 6.58
C LEU A 12 -41.40 2.41 6.69
N SER A 13 -41.47 1.45 5.76
CA SER A 13 -40.37 0.49 5.60
C SER A 13 -39.23 1.25 4.94
N ALA A 14 -38.28 1.67 5.78
CA ALA A 14 -36.93 2.08 5.40
C ALA A 14 -36.87 2.86 4.09
N ALA A 15 -36.77 4.19 4.18
CA ALA A 15 -35.85 4.84 3.25
C ALA A 15 -34.58 4.01 3.31
N ALA A 16 -34.34 3.22 2.25
CA ALA A 16 -33.15 2.41 2.14
C ALA A 16 -32.03 3.44 2.19
N TYR A 17 -31.44 3.59 3.37
CA TYR A 17 -30.16 4.21 3.51
C TYR A 17 -29.21 3.26 2.79
N ILE A 18 -29.16 3.39 1.46
CA ILE A 18 -27.98 3.04 0.69
C ILE A 18 -26.95 4.08 1.14
N HIS A 19 -26.41 3.91 2.34
CA HIS A 19 -25.12 4.47 2.64
C HIS A 19 -24.18 3.67 1.75
N ALA A 20 -23.75 4.27 0.64
CA ALA A 20 -22.50 3.83 0.05
C ALA A 20 -21.47 4.00 1.16
N GLN A 21 -21.10 2.90 1.82
CA GLN A 21 -20.04 2.93 2.81
C GLN A 21 -18.81 3.45 2.07
N GLU A 22 -18.31 4.59 2.53
CA GLU A 22 -17.12 5.16 1.94
C GLU A 22 -16.01 4.11 2.07
N ARG A 23 -15.29 3.87 0.98
CA ARG A 23 -14.22 2.88 0.98
C ARG A 23 -12.89 3.61 0.96
N LEU A 24 -11.94 3.11 1.74
CA LEU A 24 -10.57 3.59 1.67
C LEU A 24 -10.03 3.41 0.25
N THR A 25 -9.71 4.53 -0.39
CA THR A 25 -8.94 4.58 -1.64
C THR A 25 -7.60 5.22 -1.34
N VAL A 26 -6.54 4.72 -1.94
CA VAL A 26 -5.15 5.08 -1.63
C VAL A 26 -4.41 5.30 -2.94
N SER A 27 -3.67 6.40 -3.03
CA SER A 27 -2.71 6.65 -4.10
C SER A 27 -1.29 6.33 -3.62
N VAL A 28 -0.36 6.08 -4.54
CA VAL A 28 1.04 5.79 -4.21
C VAL A 28 1.86 7.05 -4.46
N ALA A 29 2.52 7.56 -3.42
CA ALA A 29 3.51 8.61 -3.58
C ALA A 29 4.77 8.05 -4.24
N VAL A 30 5.49 8.90 -4.99
CA VAL A 30 6.79 8.54 -5.54
C VAL A 30 7.76 8.26 -4.37
N PRO A 31 8.40 7.08 -4.29
CA PRO A 31 9.38 6.79 -3.26
C PRO A 31 10.60 7.70 -3.36
N ASP A 32 10.96 8.31 -2.25
CA ASP A 32 12.19 9.09 -2.10
C ASP A 32 13.32 8.24 -1.49
N GLY A 33 14.57 8.56 -1.82
CA GLY A 33 15.76 7.93 -1.22
C GLY A 33 16.40 6.79 -2.04
N ILE A 34 15.96 6.53 -3.27
CA ILE A 34 16.69 5.69 -4.23
C ILE A 34 17.16 6.54 -5.41
N SER A 35 18.43 6.39 -5.79
CA SER A 35 19.02 7.08 -6.95
C SER A 35 18.66 6.47 -8.31
N SER A 36 18.20 5.21 -8.32
CA SER A 36 17.82 4.49 -9.54
C SER A 36 16.36 4.73 -9.91
N GLU A 37 16.12 5.47 -11.00
CA GLU A 37 14.77 5.74 -11.54
C GLU A 37 13.98 4.46 -11.86
N ASN A 38 14.66 3.43 -12.37
CA ASN A 38 14.02 2.14 -12.65
C ASN A 38 13.54 1.47 -11.36
N ALA A 39 14.31 1.57 -10.27
CA ALA A 39 13.94 0.98 -8.98
C ALA A 39 12.74 1.72 -8.38
N VAL A 40 12.73 3.06 -8.45
CA VAL A 40 11.57 3.90 -8.09
C VAL A 40 10.33 3.47 -8.87
N THR A 41 10.42 3.37 -10.19
CA THR A 41 9.30 2.97 -11.06
C THR A 41 8.78 1.57 -10.74
N THR A 42 9.69 0.64 -10.47
CA THR A 42 9.35 -0.75 -10.11
C THR A 42 8.64 -0.83 -8.77
N LEU A 43 9.15 -0.13 -7.75
CA LEU A 43 8.54 -0.10 -6.43
C LEU A 43 7.14 0.53 -6.49
N THR A 44 7.01 1.68 -7.12
CA THR A 44 5.71 2.36 -7.32
C THR A 44 4.70 1.44 -8.00
N SER A 45 5.12 0.74 -9.05
CA SER A 45 4.27 -0.20 -9.79
C SER A 45 3.83 -1.38 -8.92
N ASN A 46 4.74 -1.96 -8.14
CA ASN A 46 4.43 -3.07 -7.24
C ASN A 46 3.46 -2.64 -6.13
N LEU A 47 3.66 -1.45 -5.55
CA LEU A 47 2.79 -0.89 -4.51
C LEU A 47 1.40 -0.57 -5.08
N LYS A 48 1.32 0.04 -6.26
CA LYS A 48 0.04 0.31 -6.94
C LYS A 48 -0.69 -1.01 -7.25
N GLN A 49 0.02 -2.02 -7.73
CA GLN A 49 -0.56 -3.34 -7.97
C GLN A 49 -1.05 -3.99 -6.67
N ALA A 50 -0.33 -3.84 -5.54
CA ALA A 50 -0.79 -4.31 -4.24
C ALA A 50 -2.11 -3.64 -3.84
N LEU A 51 -2.23 -2.32 -4.04
CA LEU A 51 -3.50 -1.60 -3.80
C LEU A 51 -4.63 -2.11 -4.70
N VAL A 52 -4.37 -2.36 -5.99
CA VAL A 52 -5.37 -2.91 -6.93
C VAL A 52 -5.84 -4.30 -6.48
N LEU A 53 -4.92 -5.18 -6.11
CA LEU A 53 -5.20 -6.53 -5.65
C LEU A 53 -6.04 -6.58 -4.38
N ASN A 54 -6.03 -5.49 -3.60
CA ASN A 54 -6.78 -5.35 -2.36
C ASN A 54 -7.92 -4.33 -2.48
N ASP A 55 -8.37 -3.98 -3.69
CA ASP A 55 -9.48 -3.03 -3.94
C ASP A 55 -9.35 -1.72 -3.14
N ALA A 56 -8.16 -1.11 -3.17
CA ALA A 56 -7.86 0.13 -2.48
C ALA A 56 -7.14 1.15 -3.40
N ALA A 57 -6.91 0.86 -4.67
CA ALA A 57 -6.15 1.74 -5.56
C ALA A 57 -6.99 2.93 -6.06
N ALA A 58 -6.37 4.11 -6.06
CA ALA A 58 -6.81 5.29 -6.80
C ALA A 58 -5.61 6.03 -7.40
N ASP A 59 -5.82 6.77 -8.47
CA ASP A 59 -4.77 7.61 -9.08
C ASP A 59 -4.54 8.89 -8.27
N ASN A 60 -5.59 9.41 -7.62
CA ASN A 60 -5.53 10.54 -6.71
C ASN A 60 -6.43 10.25 -5.51
N SER A 61 -5.90 10.41 -4.30
CA SER A 61 -6.62 10.19 -3.04
C SER A 61 -6.03 11.05 -1.93
N ARG A 62 -6.88 11.39 -0.94
CA ARG A 62 -6.49 11.97 0.35
C ARG A 62 -5.57 11.03 1.13
N PHE A 63 -5.79 9.73 1.02
CA PHE A 63 -4.94 8.72 1.66
C PHE A 63 -3.83 8.32 0.71
N VAL A 64 -2.60 8.40 1.21
CA VAL A 64 -1.40 8.21 0.38
C VAL A 64 -0.53 7.14 1.01
N LEU A 65 -0.10 6.19 0.20
CA LEU A 65 0.95 5.24 0.55
C LEU A 65 2.29 5.94 0.30
N GLN A 66 2.92 6.36 1.40
CA GLN A 66 4.24 6.97 1.43
C GLN A 66 5.30 5.91 1.65
N THR A 67 6.47 6.11 1.05
CA THR A 67 7.61 5.21 1.16
C THR A 67 8.82 5.98 1.66
N LYS A 68 9.49 5.45 2.68
CA LYS A 68 10.79 5.93 3.16
C LYS A 68 11.81 4.81 3.04
N ILE A 69 12.96 5.12 2.46
CA ILE A 69 14.01 4.14 2.18
C ILE A 69 15.27 4.55 2.91
N ALA A 70 15.83 3.63 3.69
CA ALA A 70 17.09 3.79 4.36
C ALA A 70 18.06 2.70 3.88
N GLU A 71 19.27 3.10 3.51
CA GLU A 71 20.37 2.17 3.25
C GLU A 71 20.99 1.74 4.58
N LEU A 72 20.90 0.45 4.88
CA LEU A 72 21.43 -0.13 6.11
C LEU A 72 22.91 -0.52 5.95
N SER A 73 23.26 -1.12 4.81
CA SER A 73 24.64 -1.43 4.48
C SER A 73 24.87 -1.45 2.98
N LYS A 74 26.13 -1.27 2.61
CA LYS A 74 26.61 -1.35 1.24
C LYS A 74 28.01 -1.91 1.23
N ASP A 75 28.12 -3.14 0.76
CA ASP A 75 29.35 -3.91 0.79
C ASP A 75 29.75 -4.34 -0.62
N VAL A 76 31.03 -4.60 -0.82
CA VAL A 76 31.56 -5.20 -2.05
C VAL A 76 32.28 -6.48 -1.67
N THR A 77 31.93 -7.60 -2.30
CA THR A 77 32.56 -8.88 -2.00
C THR A 77 34.02 -8.88 -2.47
N SER A 78 34.90 -9.50 -1.68
CA SER A 78 36.31 -9.69 -2.05
C SER A 78 36.54 -10.89 -2.97
N THR A 79 35.56 -11.22 -3.82
CA THR A 79 35.60 -12.33 -4.78
C THR A 79 35.92 -11.84 -6.19
N ALA A 80 36.22 -12.76 -7.11
CA ALA A 80 36.27 -12.48 -8.53
C ALA A 80 35.11 -13.20 -9.25
N PRO A 81 34.19 -12.47 -9.92
CA PRO A 81 34.07 -11.01 -9.95
C PRO A 81 33.61 -10.44 -8.58
N PRO A 82 33.89 -9.14 -8.31
CA PRO A 82 33.33 -8.44 -7.17
C PRO A 82 31.83 -8.24 -7.35
N MET A 83 31.07 -8.40 -6.27
CA MET A 83 29.62 -8.20 -6.23
C MET A 83 29.28 -7.07 -5.28
N PHE A 84 28.36 -6.20 -5.66
CA PHE A 84 27.75 -5.19 -4.81
C PHE A 84 26.61 -5.81 -4.01
N VAL A 85 26.65 -5.65 -2.69
CA VAL A 85 25.62 -6.11 -1.75
C VAL A 85 25.02 -4.88 -1.09
N THR A 86 23.76 -4.59 -1.40
CA THR A 86 23.04 -3.42 -0.85
C THR A 86 21.90 -3.90 0.04
N GLU A 87 21.88 -3.48 1.30
CA GLU A 87 20.80 -3.78 2.25
C GLU A 87 19.96 -2.52 2.50
N LEU A 88 18.65 -2.63 2.26
CA LEU A 88 17.70 -1.53 2.38
C LEU A 88 16.64 -1.85 3.43
N GLU A 89 16.27 -0.85 4.21
CA GLU A 89 15.00 -0.81 4.94
C GLU A 89 14.01 0.06 4.15
N ILE A 90 12.92 -0.57 3.69
CA ILE A 90 11.83 0.09 2.98
C ILE A 90 10.65 0.15 3.95
N SER A 91 10.39 1.34 4.49
CA SER A 91 9.26 1.62 5.38
C SER A 91 8.10 2.21 4.58
N LEU A 92 6.90 1.67 4.79
CA LEU A 92 5.68 2.07 4.11
C LEU A 92 4.65 2.54 5.11
N PHE A 93 3.98 3.63 4.79
CA PHE A 93 2.97 4.27 5.63
C PHE A 93 1.75 4.58 4.77
N ILE A 94 0.55 4.24 5.23
CA ILE A 94 -0.68 4.77 4.65
C ILE A 94 -1.10 5.94 5.52
N THR A 95 -1.05 7.14 4.96
CA THR A 95 -1.25 8.40 5.71
C THR A 95 -2.43 9.18 5.18
N ASP A 96 -3.19 9.81 6.07
CA ASP A 96 -4.14 10.85 5.71
C ASP A 96 -3.41 12.18 5.48
N THR A 97 -3.47 12.72 4.25
CA THR A 97 -2.83 14.01 3.92
C THR A 97 -3.51 15.23 4.52
N ALA A 98 -4.75 15.12 5.01
CA ALA A 98 -5.47 16.22 5.65
C ALA A 98 -5.15 16.36 7.13
N SER A 99 -5.11 15.24 7.88
CA SER A 99 -4.80 15.26 9.32
C SER A 99 -3.33 14.98 9.64
N GLY A 100 -2.62 14.27 8.76
CA GLY A 100 -1.27 13.74 9.01
C GLY A 100 -1.25 12.40 9.75
N ASP A 101 -2.41 11.78 9.99
CA ASP A 101 -2.49 10.51 10.71
C ASP A 101 -1.92 9.36 9.88
N ILE A 102 -1.26 8.42 10.56
CA ILE A 102 -0.78 7.17 9.97
C ILE A 102 -1.82 6.08 10.28
N LEU A 103 -2.56 5.64 9.26
CA LEU A 103 -3.58 4.61 9.37
C LEU A 103 -2.95 3.23 9.62
N SER A 104 -1.84 2.96 8.94
CA SER A 104 -1.06 1.74 9.13
C SER A 104 0.37 1.91 8.61
N GLN A 105 1.27 1.05 9.09
CA GLN A 105 2.66 1.03 8.67
C GLN A 105 3.25 -0.38 8.65
N THR A 106 4.26 -0.59 7.81
CA THR A 106 5.04 -1.82 7.76
C THR A 106 6.44 -1.53 7.22
N SER A 107 7.37 -2.47 7.41
CA SER A 107 8.71 -2.36 6.82
C SER A 107 9.23 -3.67 6.25
N PHE A 108 10.11 -3.52 5.27
CA PHE A 108 10.86 -4.58 4.61
C PHE A 108 12.35 -4.36 4.78
N THR A 109 13.05 -5.36 5.27
CA THR A 109 14.51 -5.43 5.18
C THR A 109 14.85 -6.32 3.99
N VAL A 110 15.39 -5.73 2.93
CA VAL A 110 15.69 -6.41 1.68
C VAL A 110 17.14 -6.22 1.32
N LYS A 111 17.78 -7.29 0.89
CA LYS A 111 19.17 -7.30 0.43
C LYS A 111 19.19 -7.50 -1.06
N GLY A 112 19.92 -6.73 -1.83
CA GLY A 112 20.13 -6.94 -3.26
C GLY A 112 21.58 -7.26 -3.55
N ILE A 113 21.83 -8.15 -4.51
CA ILE A 113 23.19 -8.56 -4.88
C ILE A 113 23.30 -8.55 -6.39
N ASP A 114 24.27 -7.80 -6.91
CA ASP A 114 24.51 -7.68 -8.34
C ASP A 114 25.97 -7.31 -8.64
N ASP A 115 26.42 -7.44 -9.88
CA ASP A 115 27.77 -7.01 -10.29
C ASP A 115 27.86 -5.50 -10.54
N ASN A 116 26.72 -4.80 -10.52
CA ASN A 116 26.59 -3.36 -10.60
C ASN A 116 25.85 -2.79 -9.37
N GLU A 117 26.37 -1.70 -8.81
CA GLU A 117 25.77 -0.99 -7.69
C GLU A 117 24.28 -0.65 -7.89
N GLN A 118 23.91 0.04 -8.99
CA GLN A 118 22.52 0.42 -9.27
C GLN A 118 21.63 -0.81 -9.48
N ALA A 119 22.18 -1.88 -10.05
CA ALA A 119 21.47 -3.13 -10.25
C ALA A 119 21.24 -3.87 -8.91
N SER A 120 22.14 -3.72 -7.94
CA SER A 120 21.93 -4.26 -6.58
C SER A 120 20.76 -3.56 -5.86
N TYR A 121 20.57 -2.24 -6.01
CA TYR A 121 19.36 -1.56 -5.51
C TYR A 121 18.10 -2.10 -6.19
N MET A 122 18.15 -2.28 -7.51
CA MET A 122 17.04 -2.86 -8.27
C MET A 122 16.71 -4.29 -7.79
N ASP A 123 17.73 -5.13 -7.56
CA ASP A 123 17.54 -6.49 -7.03
C ASP A 123 16.90 -6.47 -5.64
N ALA A 124 17.34 -5.57 -4.76
CA ALA A 124 16.74 -5.37 -3.43
C ALA A 124 15.27 -4.97 -3.54
N VAL A 125 14.96 -3.93 -4.32
CA VAL A 125 13.60 -3.41 -4.49
C VAL A 125 12.66 -4.44 -5.11
N LYS A 126 13.15 -5.25 -6.06
CA LYS A 126 12.37 -6.35 -6.65
C LYS A 126 11.90 -7.36 -5.62
N LYS A 127 12.46 -7.43 -4.41
CA LYS A 127 12.01 -8.34 -3.35
C LYS A 127 10.70 -7.89 -2.70
N VAL A 128 10.33 -6.62 -2.80
CA VAL A 128 9.01 -6.13 -2.40
C VAL A 128 8.00 -6.44 -3.50
N LYS A 129 7.26 -7.55 -3.36
CA LYS A 129 6.31 -8.03 -4.37
C LYS A 129 4.90 -7.54 -4.09
N ALA A 130 4.14 -7.23 -5.13
CA ALA A 130 2.74 -6.77 -5.00
C ALA A 130 1.82 -7.73 -4.23
N ARG A 131 2.10 -9.04 -4.25
CA ARG A 131 1.33 -10.08 -3.55
C ARG A 131 1.89 -10.43 -2.17
N ASP A 132 2.86 -9.67 -1.67
CA ASP A 132 3.48 -9.93 -0.37
C ASP A 132 2.42 -9.86 0.75
N PRO A 133 2.37 -10.85 1.65
CA PRO A 133 1.43 -10.84 2.78
C PRO A 133 1.54 -9.61 3.68
N LYS A 134 2.73 -9.01 3.83
CA LYS A 134 2.91 -7.77 4.60
C LYS A 134 2.20 -6.58 3.95
N LEU A 135 2.21 -6.47 2.63
CA LEU A 135 1.46 -5.41 1.93
C LEU A 135 -0.05 -5.61 2.08
N ARG A 136 -0.52 -6.86 1.96
CA ARG A 136 -1.94 -7.16 2.22
C ARG A 136 -2.33 -6.81 3.65
N ALA A 137 -1.51 -7.16 4.63
CA ALA A 137 -1.75 -6.83 6.04
C ALA A 137 -1.77 -5.31 6.27
N LEU A 138 -0.79 -4.57 5.73
CA LEU A 138 -0.74 -3.11 5.77
C LEU A 138 -2.06 -2.49 5.26
N ILE A 139 -2.53 -2.91 4.10
CA ILE A 139 -3.72 -2.35 3.46
C ILE A 139 -4.98 -2.69 4.26
N ASN A 140 -5.10 -3.93 4.74
CA ASN A 140 -6.24 -4.36 5.54
C ASN A 140 -6.31 -3.63 6.88
N GLN A 141 -5.17 -3.41 7.54
CA GLN A 141 -5.09 -2.62 8.77
C GLN A 141 -5.50 -1.17 8.54
N ALA A 142 -5.10 -0.57 7.41
CA ALA A 142 -5.56 0.79 7.09
C ALA A 142 -7.06 0.85 6.84
N LYS A 143 -7.66 -0.16 6.20
CA LYS A 143 -9.11 -0.25 6.00
C LYS A 143 -9.85 -0.35 7.33
N GLU A 144 -9.37 -1.20 8.23
CA GLU A 144 -9.93 -1.35 9.57
C GLU A 144 -9.86 -0.03 10.35
N TYR A 145 -8.69 0.62 10.36
CA TYR A 145 -8.53 1.94 10.99
C TYR A 145 -9.47 2.99 10.39
N PHE A 146 -9.60 3.03 9.06
CA PHE A 146 -10.50 3.94 8.34
C PHE A 146 -11.97 3.73 8.74
N ASP A 147 -12.42 2.48 8.79
CA ASP A 147 -13.79 2.11 9.16
C ASP A 147 -14.10 2.46 10.63
N GLU A 148 -13.11 2.35 11.53
CA GLU A 148 -13.25 2.71 12.94
C GLU A 148 -13.37 4.22 13.19
N HIS A 149 -12.74 5.04 12.35
CA HIS A 149 -12.58 6.48 12.60
C HIS A 149 -13.55 7.38 11.82
N ILE A 150 -14.54 6.81 11.10
CA ILE A 150 -15.56 7.52 10.30
C ILE A 150 -14.97 8.77 9.59
N TYR A 151 -14.08 8.50 8.64
CA TYR A 151 -13.51 9.52 7.76
C TYR A 151 -14.50 10.01 6.71
#